data_AF-A0A7J8YGC1-F1
#
_entry.id   AF-A0A7J8YGC1-F1
#
_cell.length_a   1.000
_cell.length_b   1.000
_cell.length_c   1.000
_cell.angle_alpha   90.00
_cell.angle_beta   90.00
_cell.angle_gamma   90.00
#
_symmetry.space_group_name_H-M   'P 1'
#
loop_
_entity.id
_entity.type
_entity.pdbx_description
1 polymer ?
#
loop_
_entity_poly.entity_id
_entity_poly.type
_entity_poly.pdbx_seq_one_letter_code
_entity_poly.pdbx_strand_id
1 'polypeptide(L)'
;MDADCERVDEYGLGPRESLAEAVNAVINLLGMQPCEGTEVVPNNSRSHTCLLSGVYIGNVKVLVRLQFGLDGPKDVAMKLAVRSEDEAVSDAMHEIVASG
;
A
#
# COMPACT_ATOMS: atom_id res chain seq x y z
N MET A 1 -6.18 -0.71 -22.59
CA MET A 1 -5.56 -0.64 -21.24
C MET A 1 -6.69 -0.91 -20.28
N ASP A 2 -7.10 -2.16 -20.31
CA ASP A 2 -8.30 -2.68 -19.67
C ASP A 2 -8.09 -2.62 -18.15
N ALA A 3 -9.14 -2.30 -17.40
CA ALA A 3 -9.10 -2.12 -15.96
C ALA A 3 -8.87 -3.44 -15.18
N ASP A 4 -8.47 -4.51 -15.88
CA ASP A 4 -8.52 -5.90 -15.41
C ASP A 4 -7.31 -6.27 -14.54
N CYS A 5 -6.15 -5.64 -14.73
CA CYS A 5 -4.95 -5.93 -13.93
C CYS A 5 -4.86 -5.14 -12.60
N GLU A 6 -5.97 -4.51 -12.17
CA GLU A 6 -6.07 -3.91 -10.83
C GLU A 6 -6.54 -4.96 -9.84
N ARG A 7 -5.70 -5.25 -8.84
CA ARG A 7 -6.05 -6.12 -7.72
C ARG A 7 -6.21 -5.28 -6.46
N VAL A 8 -7.24 -5.57 -5.67
CA VAL A 8 -7.54 -4.82 -4.45
C VAL A 8 -7.88 -5.79 -3.32
N ASP A 9 -7.13 -5.68 -2.23
CA ASP A 9 -7.32 -6.49 -1.03
C ASP A 9 -7.24 -5.64 0.24
N GLU A 10 -7.82 -6.17 1.31
CA GLU A 10 -7.87 -5.55 2.62
C GLU A 10 -7.07 -6.37 3.63
N TYR A 11 -6.18 -5.71 4.36
CA TYR A 11 -5.25 -6.30 5.30
C TYR A 11 -5.35 -5.60 6.65
N GLY A 12 -5.46 -6.37 7.72
CA GLY A 12 -5.33 -5.85 9.08
C GLY A 12 -3.85 -5.77 9.47
N LEU A 13 -3.35 -4.58 9.76
CA LEU A 13 -1.98 -4.38 10.29
C LEU A 13 -1.90 -4.61 11.81
N GLY A 14 -3.05 -4.85 12.46
CA GLY A 14 -3.16 -5.03 13.90
C GLY A 14 -2.91 -3.75 14.70
N PRO A 15 -2.51 -3.88 15.98
CA PRO A 15 -2.29 -2.72 16.84
C PRO A 15 -1.01 -1.98 16.43
N ARG A 16 -1.15 -0.75 15.93
CA ARG A 16 -0.03 0.12 15.54
C ARG A 16 -0.03 1.40 16.36
N GLU A 17 1.16 1.93 16.63
CA GLU A 17 1.31 3.16 17.43
C GLU A 17 0.82 4.39 16.66
N SER A 18 0.94 4.39 15.33
CA SER A 18 0.48 5.49 14.47
C SER A 18 0.31 5.05 13.02
N LEU A 19 -0.62 5.70 12.30
CA LEU A 19 -0.78 5.55 10.85
C LEU A 19 0.54 5.85 10.10
N ALA A 20 1.32 6.83 10.58
CA ALA A 20 2.62 7.17 9.99
C ALA A 20 3.64 6.03 10.05
N GLU A 21 3.63 5.25 11.13
CA GLU A 21 4.51 4.08 11.26
C GLU A 21 4.05 2.94 10.34
N ALA A 22 2.74 2.69 10.28
CA ALA A 22 2.16 1.70 9.38
C ALA A 22 2.49 2.03 7.90
N VAL A 23 2.33 3.30 7.51
CA VAL A 23 2.72 3.81 6.19
C VAL A 23 4.20 3.54 5.93
N ASN A 24 5.10 3.97 6.82
CA ASN A 24 6.53 3.77 6.63
C ASN A 24 6.92 2.29 6.58
N ALA A 25 6.30 1.44 7.40
CA ALA A 25 6.55 0.01 7.39
C ALA A 25 6.20 -0.61 6.03
N VAL A 26 5.03 -0.26 5.46
CA VAL A 26 4.61 -0.78 4.15
C VAL A 26 5.47 -0.22 3.01
N ILE A 27 5.84 1.07 3.07
CA ILE A 27 6.77 1.68 2.11
C ILE A 27 8.11 0.94 2.10
N ASN A 28 8.68 0.69 3.29
CA ASN A 28 9.94 -0.03 3.44
C ASN A 28 9.83 -1.50 3.04
N LEU A 29 8.69 -2.15 3.32
CA LEU A 29 8.41 -3.53 2.92
C LEU A 29 8.39 -3.69 1.40
N LEU A 30 7.67 -2.80 0.71
CA LEU A 30 7.53 -2.85 -0.75
C LEU A 30 8.74 -2.25 -1.48
N GLY A 31 9.56 -1.45 -0.82
CA GLY A 31 10.72 -0.78 -1.41
C GLY A 31 10.35 0.20 -2.54
N MET A 32 9.14 0.75 -2.49
CA MET A 32 8.63 1.70 -3.51
C MET A 32 8.75 3.14 -3.06
N GLN A 33 8.74 4.07 -4.01
CA GLN A 33 8.78 5.49 -3.69
C GLN A 33 7.38 6.06 -3.48
N PRO A 34 7.16 6.80 -2.38
CA PRO A 34 5.94 7.59 -2.20
C PRO A 34 5.88 8.71 -3.23
N CYS A 35 4.72 8.86 -3.85
CA CYS A 35 4.41 9.97 -4.74
C CYS A 35 3.90 11.16 -3.92
N GLU A 36 4.22 12.38 -4.36
CA GLU A 36 3.63 13.62 -3.86
C GLU A 36 3.77 13.87 -2.34
N GLY A 37 4.78 13.28 -1.69
CA GLY A 37 4.98 13.43 -0.24
C GLY A 37 3.88 12.77 0.60
N THR A 38 3.14 11.82 0.02
CA THR A 38 2.08 11.08 0.71
C THR A 38 2.58 10.21 1.87
N GLU A 39 3.90 10.11 2.09
CA GLU A 39 4.50 9.54 3.31
C GLU A 39 4.18 10.34 4.57
N VAL A 40 3.91 11.65 4.44
CA VAL A 40 3.63 12.53 5.58
C VAL A 40 2.16 12.41 5.97
N VAL A 41 1.88 11.66 7.04
CA VAL A 41 0.54 11.52 7.59
C VAL A 41 0.20 12.73 8.46
N PRO A 42 -0.93 13.43 8.21
CA PRO A 42 -1.34 14.54 9.06
C PRO A 42 -1.67 14.08 10.49
N ASN A 43 -1.18 14.84 11.47
CA ASN A 43 -1.49 14.60 12.88
C ASN A 43 -3.01 14.61 13.09
N ASN A 44 -3.53 13.57 13.75
CA ASN A 44 -4.96 13.38 14.05
C ASN A 44 -5.86 12.92 12.88
N SER A 45 -5.29 12.46 11.76
CA SER A 45 -6.08 11.84 10.70
C SER A 45 -6.56 10.44 11.11
N ARG A 46 -7.81 10.10 10.81
CA ARG A 46 -8.38 8.76 11.04
C ARG A 46 -8.22 7.82 9.85
N SER A 47 -7.93 8.39 8.69
CA SER A 47 -7.64 7.69 7.46
C SER A 47 -6.57 8.44 6.69
N HIS A 48 -5.78 7.71 5.92
CA HIS A 48 -4.71 8.29 5.12
C HIS A 48 -4.54 7.50 3.85
N THR A 49 -4.28 8.18 2.74
CA THR A 49 -4.04 7.51 1.45
C THR A 49 -2.61 7.77 1.01
N CYS A 50 -1.85 6.71 0.80
CA CYS A 50 -0.52 6.76 0.22
C CYS A 50 -0.55 6.27 -1.22
N LEU A 51 0.13 7.01 -2.09
CA LEU A 51 0.35 6.62 -3.47
C LEU A 51 1.80 6.23 -3.61
N LEU A 52 2.05 5.02 -4.06
CA LEU A 52 3.38 4.50 -4.31
C LEU A 52 3.53 4.21 -5.80
N SER A 53 4.73 4.50 -6.31
CA SER A 53 5.11 4.14 -7.67
C SER A 53 6.43 3.41 -7.62
N GLY A 54 6.52 2.35 -8.40
CA GLY A 54 7.72 1.53 -8.53
C GLY A 54 7.83 0.91 -9.92
N VAL A 55 8.97 0.28 -10.16
CA VAL A 55 9.21 -0.51 -11.37
C VAL A 55 9.66 -1.89 -10.92
N TYR A 56 8.92 -2.92 -11.33
CA TYR A 56 9.25 -4.30 -11.07
C TYR A 56 10.28 -4.83 -12.08
N ILE A 57 10.87 -5.98 -11.78
CA ILE A 57 11.87 -6.64 -12.63
C ILE A 57 11.29 -6.81 -14.04
N GLY A 58 12.06 -6.40 -15.07
CA GLY A 58 11.60 -6.43 -16.47
C GLY A 58 11.03 -5.10 -16.98
N ASN A 59 11.25 -3.98 -16.27
CA ASN A 59 10.74 -2.64 -16.62
C ASN A 59 9.21 -2.52 -16.60
N VAL A 60 8.54 -3.38 -15.83
CA VAL A 60 7.08 -3.32 -15.67
C VAL A 60 6.73 -2.26 -14.64
N LYS A 61 5.92 -1.27 -15.02
CA LYS A 61 5.51 -0.21 -14.09
C LYS A 61 4.42 -0.71 -13.16
N VAL A 62 4.58 -0.42 -11.88
CA VAL A 62 3.61 -0.79 -10.84
C VAL A 62 3.20 0.47 -10.09
N LEU A 63 1.89 0.66 -10.00
CA LEU A 63 1.26 1.72 -9.24
C LEU A 63 0.50 1.08 -8.09
N VAL A 64 0.72 1.58 -6.89
CA VAL A 64 0.06 1.06 -5.69
C VAL A 64 -0.62 2.21 -4.96
N ARG A 65 -1.89 2.01 -4.63
CA ARG A 65 -2.66 2.91 -3.79
C ARG A 65 -2.99 2.20 -2.49
N LEU A 66 -2.42 2.70 -1.41
CA LEU A 66 -2.68 2.26 -0.05
C LEU A 66 -3.67 3.21 0.60
N GLN A 67 -4.74 2.68 1.17
CA GLN A 67 -5.67 3.44 2.01
C GLN A 67 -5.64 2.85 3.41
N PHE A 68 -5.16 3.61 4.37
CA PHE A 68 -5.16 3.25 5.77
C PHE A 68 -6.40 3.82 6.45
N GLY A 69 -6.98 3.05 7.36
CA GLY A 69 -8.08 3.44 8.22
C GLY A 69 -7.89 2.89 9.62
N LEU A 70 -8.30 3.65 10.63
CA LEU A 70 -8.40 3.15 12.00
C LEU A 70 -9.65 2.28 12.13
N ASP A 71 -9.48 0.99 12.41
CA ASP A 71 -10.56 0.01 12.63
C ASP A 71 -10.90 -0.16 14.13
N GLY A 72 -10.16 0.54 15.00
CA GLY A 72 -10.37 0.55 16.44
C GLY A 72 -9.56 1.64 17.16
N PRO A 73 -9.52 1.63 18.50
CA PRO A 73 -8.72 2.59 19.26
C PRO A 73 -7.21 2.45 19.03
N LYS A 74 -6.74 1.27 18.58
CA LYS A 74 -5.34 1.01 18.22
C LYS A 74 -5.16 0.17 16.95
N ASP A 75 -6.23 -0.35 16.37
CA ASP A 75 -6.16 -1.21 15.20
C ASP A 75 -6.17 -0.40 13.91
N VAL A 76 -5.25 -0.75 13.00
CA VAL A 76 -5.16 -0.14 11.68
C VAL A 76 -5.52 -1.20 10.64
N ALA A 77 -6.52 -0.90 9.82
CA ALA A 77 -6.79 -1.61 8.58
C ALA A 77 -6.12 -0.86 7.42
N MET A 78 -5.64 -1.61 6.44
CA MET A 78 -5.21 -1.05 5.16
C MET A 78 -5.88 -1.74 4.00
N LYS A 79 -6.16 -0.97 2.97
CA LYS A 79 -6.60 -1.44 1.67
C LYS A 79 -5.50 -1.20 0.66
N LEU A 80 -4.97 -2.28 0.12
CA LEU A 80 -3.92 -2.29 -0.88
C LEU A 80 -4.59 -2.45 -2.25
N ALA A 81 -4.41 -1.47 -3.13
CA ALA A 81 -4.79 -1.57 -4.53
C ALA A 81 -3.53 -1.53 -5.39
N VAL A 82 -3.20 -2.63 -6.06
CA VAL A 82 -2.04 -2.75 -6.95
C VAL A 82 -2.54 -2.78 -8.39
N ARG A 83 -1.93 -1.94 -9.23
CA ARG A 83 -2.16 -1.93 -10.67
C ARG A 83 -0.82 -2.01 -11.39
N SER A 84 -0.75 -2.94 -12.33
CA SER A 84 0.43 -3.10 -13.18
C SER A 84 0.04 -3.52 -14.59
N GLU A 85 1.01 -3.59 -15.49
CA GLU A 85 0.81 -4.07 -16.86
C GLU A 85 0.71 -5.61 -16.95
N ASP A 86 1.07 -6.32 -15.88
CA ASP A 86 1.12 -7.78 -15.82
C ASP A 86 0.50 -8.29 -14.51
N GLU A 87 -0.56 -9.10 -14.61
CA GLU A 87 -1.28 -9.64 -13.45
C GLU A 87 -0.36 -10.40 -12.49
N ALA A 88 0.67 -11.10 -12.99
CA ALA A 88 1.61 -11.84 -12.15
C ALA A 88 2.40 -10.90 -11.22
N VAL A 89 2.67 -9.68 -11.66
CA VAL A 89 3.31 -8.65 -10.84
C VAL A 89 2.34 -8.13 -9.78
N SER A 90 1.07 -7.92 -10.14
CA SER A 90 0.03 -7.54 -9.17
C SER A 90 -0.14 -8.62 -8.08
N ASP A 91 -0.16 -9.90 -8.44
CA ASP A 91 -0.19 -11.02 -7.48
C ASP A 91 1.05 -11.05 -6.58
N ALA A 92 2.25 -10.91 -7.16
CA ALA A 92 3.49 -10.92 -6.38
C ALA A 92 3.53 -9.78 -5.34
N MET A 93 3.01 -8.60 -5.66
CA MET A 93 2.91 -7.50 -4.70
C MET A 93 1.97 -7.84 -3.54
N HIS A 94 0.83 -8.46 -3.82
CA HIS A 94 -0.11 -8.90 -2.79
C HIS A 94 0.50 -9.99 -1.90
N GLU A 95 1.28 -10.90 -2.48
CA GLU A 95 1.99 -11.96 -1.74
C GLU A 95 3.05 -11.38 -0.80
N ILE A 96 3.83 -10.39 -1.24
CA ILE A 96 4.82 -9.70 -0.40
C ILE A 96 4.16 -9.09 0.83
N VAL A 97 3.02 -8.40 0.65
CA VAL A 97 2.28 -7.79 1.76
C VAL A 97 1.64 -8.84 2.67
N ALA A 98 1.12 -9.94 2.11
CA ALA A 98 0.54 -11.04 2.89
C ALA A 98 1.59 -11.81 3.72
N SER A 99 2.85 -11.83 3.27
CA SER A 99 3.96 -12.52 3.94
C SER A 99 4.73 -11.67 4.96
N GLY A 100 4.52 -10.35 4.95
CA GLY A 100 5.29 -9.36 5.72
C GLY A 100 4.73 -8.98 7.08
#